data_AF-A0A956XZ36-F1
#
_entry.id   AF-A0A956XZ36-F1
#
_cell.length_a   1.000
_cell.length_b   1.000
_cell.length_c   1.000
_cell.angle_alpha   90.00
_cell.angle_beta   90.00
_cell.angle_gamma   90.00
#
_symmetry.space_group_name_H-M   'P 1'
#
loop_
_entity.id
_entity.type
_entity.pdbx_description
1 polymer ?
#
loop_
_entity_poly.entity_id
_entity_poly.type
_entity_poly.pdbx_seq_one_letter_code
_entity_poly.pdbx_strand_id
1 'polypeptide(L)'
;IMGDWAAGYMMTTLGLEPGVGFGYAPSPGTSGMFIWLSDSFGHPVGAPNPAVTDAWLTVLGSVEGQNAFNPLKGSIPARIDAVGAAPDLYNTYLQDAAADWASNDLAGSLAHGVAANERFMNDFNEVMNIFLASGDANATVQAMQAVCLQDAACGF
;
A
#
# COMPACT_ATOMS: atom_id res chain seq x y z
N ILE A 1 -10.91 -2.18 9.22
CA ILE A 1 -10.16 -2.73 8.07
C ILE A 1 -9.34 -1.58 7.51
N MET A 2 -8.02 -1.73 7.42
CA MET A 2 -7.09 -0.71 6.94
C MET A 2 -5.82 -1.40 6.42
N GLY A 3 -4.95 -0.70 5.71
CA GLY A 3 -3.64 -1.26 5.37
C GLY A 3 -2.66 -1.30 6.54
N ASP A 4 -1.48 -1.84 6.27
CA ASP A 4 -0.48 -2.27 7.25
C ASP A 4 0.20 -1.14 8.04
N TRP A 5 0.11 0.10 7.57
CA TRP A 5 0.50 1.28 8.36
C TRP A 5 -0.22 1.33 9.73
N ALA A 6 -1.41 0.72 9.84
CA ALA A 6 -2.08 0.55 11.13
C ALA A 6 -1.29 -0.36 12.09
N ALA A 7 -0.65 -1.42 11.59
CA ALA A 7 0.24 -2.26 12.40
C ALA A 7 1.44 -1.45 12.87
N GLY A 8 2.07 -0.65 12.00
CA GLY A 8 3.16 0.25 12.39
C GLY A 8 2.75 1.23 13.49
N TYR A 9 1.56 1.81 13.41
CA TYR A 9 1.01 2.64 14.48
C TYR A 9 0.82 1.86 15.79
N MET A 10 0.20 0.67 15.75
CA MET A 10 -0.02 -0.16 16.93
C MET A 10 1.30 -0.60 17.59
N MET A 11 2.29 -0.99 16.81
CA MET A 11 3.58 -1.47 17.31
C MET A 11 4.47 -0.31 17.77
N THR A 12 4.75 0.63 16.88
CA THR A 12 5.77 1.67 17.10
C THR A 12 5.25 2.82 17.95
N THR A 13 3.98 3.20 17.79
CA THR A 13 3.41 4.35 18.52
C THR A 13 2.75 3.93 19.82
N LEU A 14 1.99 2.82 19.80
CA LEU A 14 1.26 2.35 20.98
C LEU A 14 1.99 1.28 21.78
N GLY A 15 3.10 0.71 21.27
CA GLY A 15 3.86 -0.32 21.98
C GLY A 15 3.11 -1.65 22.09
N LEU A 16 2.18 -1.94 21.18
CA LEU A 16 1.40 -3.18 21.18
C LEU A 16 2.10 -4.28 20.38
N GLU A 17 2.16 -5.46 20.97
CA GLU A 17 2.72 -6.65 20.32
C GLU A 17 1.65 -7.39 19.47
N PRO A 18 1.96 -7.78 18.21
CA PRO A 18 1.07 -8.63 17.42
C PRO A 18 0.79 -9.97 18.12
N GLY A 19 -0.46 -10.43 18.07
CA GLY A 19 -0.92 -11.64 18.76
C GLY A 19 -1.24 -11.46 20.24
N VAL A 20 -0.91 -10.30 20.84
CA VAL A 20 -1.24 -9.97 22.23
C VAL A 20 -2.09 -8.70 22.29
N GLY A 21 -1.56 -7.57 21.81
CA GLY A 21 -2.25 -6.27 21.82
C GLY A 21 -3.17 -6.07 20.62
N PHE A 22 -2.92 -6.77 19.51
CA PHE A 22 -3.80 -6.77 18.34
C PHE A 22 -3.64 -8.06 17.51
N GLY A 23 -4.64 -8.35 16.69
CA GLY A 23 -4.59 -9.42 15.68
C GLY A 23 -4.76 -8.85 14.27
N TYR A 24 -4.47 -9.68 13.27
CA TYR A 24 -4.61 -9.34 11.85
C TYR A 24 -5.10 -10.56 11.07
N ALA A 25 -5.79 -10.29 9.96
CA ALA A 25 -6.22 -11.28 9.00
C ALA A 25 -6.49 -10.58 7.65
N PRO A 26 -6.47 -11.31 6.52
CA PRO A 26 -6.98 -10.79 5.26
C PRO A 26 -8.42 -10.28 5.41
N SER A 27 -8.79 -9.30 4.59
CA SER A 27 -10.19 -8.87 4.52
C SER A 27 -11.09 -10.05 4.11
N PRO A 28 -12.33 -10.14 4.62
CA PRO A 28 -13.21 -11.26 4.27
C PRO A 28 -13.36 -11.44 2.76
N GLY A 29 -13.15 -12.66 2.28
CA GLY A 29 -13.22 -13.00 0.85
C GLY A 29 -11.96 -12.69 0.03
N THR A 30 -10.87 -12.24 0.65
CA THR A 30 -9.61 -11.90 -0.04
C THR A 30 -8.42 -12.79 0.34
N SER A 31 -8.65 -13.92 1.00
CA SER A 31 -7.57 -14.88 1.32
C SER A 31 -6.89 -15.37 0.03
N GLY A 32 -5.56 -15.40 0.02
CA GLY A 32 -4.75 -15.76 -1.16
C GLY A 32 -4.46 -14.59 -2.11
N MET A 33 -4.93 -13.38 -1.81
CA MET A 33 -4.66 -12.18 -2.59
C MET A 33 -3.97 -11.11 -1.73
N PHE A 34 -2.85 -10.59 -2.22
CA PHE A 34 -2.15 -9.46 -1.64
C PHE A 34 -2.47 -8.19 -2.44
N ILE A 35 -3.35 -7.35 -1.89
CA ILE A 35 -3.67 -6.04 -2.48
C ILE A 35 -2.61 -5.03 -2.04
N TRP A 36 -1.69 -4.68 -2.93
CA TRP A 36 -0.47 -3.95 -2.56
C TRP A 36 -0.48 -2.47 -2.96
N LEU A 37 0.35 -1.71 -2.27
CA LEU A 37 0.82 -0.37 -2.64
C LEU A 37 2.34 -0.28 -2.39
N SER A 38 3.01 0.69 -3.00
CA SER A 38 4.43 0.96 -2.73
C SER A 38 4.68 2.45 -2.64
N ASP A 39 5.05 2.92 -1.44
CA ASP A 39 5.52 4.29 -1.23
C ASP A 39 6.86 4.46 -1.95
N SER A 40 6.96 5.45 -2.85
CA SER A 40 8.15 5.68 -3.67
C SER A 40 8.55 7.15 -3.74
N PHE A 41 9.84 7.38 -3.96
CA PHE A 41 10.42 8.71 -4.17
C PHE A 41 11.08 8.74 -5.54
N GLY A 42 10.83 9.81 -6.30
CA GLY A 42 11.41 10.03 -7.62
C GLY A 42 12.54 11.07 -7.60
N HIS A 43 13.27 11.14 -8.71
CA HIS A 43 14.16 12.25 -9.04
C HIS A 43 13.44 13.17 -10.05
N PRO A 44 12.90 14.33 -9.64
CA PRO A 44 12.23 15.25 -10.56
C PRO A 44 13.21 15.87 -11.55
N VAL A 45 12.83 15.93 -12.83
CA VAL A 45 13.65 16.59 -13.86
C VAL A 45 13.91 18.06 -13.46
N GLY A 46 15.18 18.46 -13.45
CA GLY A 46 15.57 19.82 -13.07
C GLY A 46 15.62 20.08 -11.56
N ALA A 47 15.65 19.02 -10.72
CA ALA A 47 15.85 19.17 -9.29
C ALA A 47 17.08 20.05 -8.99
N PRO A 48 16.99 21.00 -8.02
CA PRO A 48 18.06 21.96 -7.77
C PRO A 48 19.34 21.33 -7.20
N ASN A 49 19.24 20.13 -6.61
CA ASN A 49 20.35 19.42 -5.98
C ASN A 49 20.36 17.94 -6.41
N PRO A 50 20.62 17.62 -7.69
CA PRO A 50 20.42 16.27 -8.23
C PRO A 50 21.30 15.22 -7.53
N ALA A 51 22.54 15.55 -7.19
CA ALA A 51 23.44 14.65 -6.47
C ALA A 51 22.94 14.30 -5.05
N VAL A 52 22.29 15.25 -4.37
CA VAL A 52 21.70 15.00 -3.04
C VAL A 52 20.44 14.15 -3.18
N THR A 53 19.62 14.41 -4.20
CA THR A 53 18.47 13.56 -4.54
C THR A 53 18.91 12.12 -4.81
N ASP A 54 19.94 11.92 -5.63
CA ASP A 54 20.45 10.58 -5.95
C ASP A 54 21.04 9.87 -4.71
N ALA A 55 21.77 10.60 -3.86
CA ALA A 55 22.26 10.04 -2.59
C ALA A 55 21.11 9.59 -1.68
N TRP A 56 20.04 10.40 -1.58
CA TRP A 56 18.84 10.04 -0.82
C TRP A 56 18.15 8.80 -1.39
N LEU A 57 17.93 8.75 -2.70
CA LEU A 57 17.32 7.60 -3.37
C LEU A 57 18.18 6.32 -3.21
N THR A 58 19.51 6.47 -3.19
CA THR A 58 20.43 5.36 -2.92
C THR A 58 20.23 4.78 -1.52
N VAL A 59 20.04 5.64 -0.50
CA VAL A 59 19.73 5.18 0.86
C VAL A 59 18.37 4.47 0.89
N LEU A 60 17.33 5.06 0.31
CA LEU A 60 15.99 4.47 0.25
C LEU A 60 15.95 3.11 -0.47
N GLY A 61 16.78 2.94 -1.51
CA GLY A 61 16.91 1.70 -2.28
C GLY A 61 17.87 0.66 -1.67
N SER A 62 18.48 0.94 -0.52
CA SER A 62 19.47 0.06 0.11
C SER A 62 18.81 -0.93 1.09
N VAL A 63 19.45 -2.09 1.31
CA VAL A 63 19.02 -3.04 2.36
C VAL A 63 19.03 -2.36 3.73
N GLU A 64 20.07 -1.61 4.03
CA GLU A 64 20.23 -0.89 5.30
C GLU A 64 19.09 0.11 5.52
N GLY A 65 18.83 0.99 4.55
CA GLY A 65 17.78 1.99 4.66
C GLY A 65 16.39 1.38 4.77
N GLN A 66 16.11 0.32 4.01
CA GLN A 66 14.82 -0.36 4.09
C GLN A 66 14.64 -1.14 5.40
N ASN A 67 15.69 -1.80 5.91
CA ASN A 67 15.64 -2.48 7.21
C ASN A 67 15.57 -1.51 8.40
N ALA A 68 16.08 -0.29 8.26
CA ALA A 68 15.92 0.75 9.27
C ALA A 68 14.48 1.32 9.32
N PHE A 69 13.80 1.39 8.17
CA PHE A 69 12.51 2.06 8.05
C PHE A 69 11.29 1.12 8.21
N ASN A 70 11.27 0.02 7.45
CA ASN A 70 10.09 -0.83 7.29
C ASN A 70 9.58 -1.46 8.59
N PRO A 71 10.45 -2.00 9.47
CA PRO A 71 10.02 -2.52 10.77
C PRO A 71 9.21 -1.54 11.62
N LEU A 72 9.54 -0.24 11.54
CA LEU A 72 8.88 0.81 12.30
C LEU A 72 7.59 1.28 11.62
N LYS A 73 7.59 1.33 10.29
CA LYS A 73 6.44 1.77 9.48
C LYS A 73 5.30 0.76 9.47
N GLY A 74 5.60 -0.52 9.68
CA GLY A 74 4.63 -1.62 9.57
C GLY A 74 4.49 -2.18 8.16
N SER A 75 5.32 -1.75 7.21
CA SER A 75 5.38 -2.28 5.84
C SER A 75 6.52 -3.30 5.70
N ILE A 76 6.47 -4.13 4.66
CA ILE A 76 7.61 -4.95 4.25
C ILE A 76 8.52 -4.17 3.28
N PRO A 77 9.83 -4.46 3.22
CA PRO A 77 10.74 -3.82 2.28
C PRO A 77 10.41 -4.18 0.82
N ALA A 78 10.61 -3.22 -0.10
CA ALA A 78 10.49 -3.46 -1.53
C ALA A 78 11.62 -4.36 -2.07
N ARG A 79 12.76 -4.41 -1.37
CA ARG A 79 13.87 -5.32 -1.66
C ARG A 79 13.59 -6.72 -1.14
N ILE A 80 13.61 -7.69 -2.04
CA ILE A 80 13.36 -9.11 -1.75
C ILE A 80 14.41 -9.75 -0.80
N ASP A 81 15.62 -9.18 -0.72
CA ASP A 81 16.71 -9.69 0.11
C ASP A 81 16.78 -9.03 1.50
N ALA A 82 15.99 -7.98 1.75
CA ALA A 82 16.13 -7.17 2.95
C ALA A 82 15.64 -7.88 4.22
N VAL A 83 14.49 -8.55 4.18
CA VAL A 83 13.99 -9.35 5.32
C VAL A 83 14.95 -10.48 5.67
N GLY A 84 15.42 -11.23 4.67
CA GLY A 84 16.38 -12.31 4.86
C GLY A 84 17.75 -11.85 5.39
N ALA A 85 18.16 -10.62 5.07
CA ALA A 85 19.41 -10.05 5.57
C ALA A 85 19.36 -9.66 7.07
N ALA A 86 18.17 -9.42 7.63
CA ALA A 86 18.01 -9.03 9.04
C ALA A 86 16.66 -9.50 9.62
N PRO A 87 16.41 -10.82 9.70
CA PRO A 87 15.10 -11.36 10.08
C PRO A 87 14.65 -10.95 11.49
N ASP A 88 15.60 -10.75 12.40
CA ASP A 88 15.33 -10.37 13.80
C ASP A 88 14.75 -8.95 13.94
N LEU A 89 14.83 -8.11 12.89
CA LEU A 89 14.20 -6.80 12.88
C LEU A 89 12.70 -6.87 12.60
N TYR A 90 12.20 -8.00 12.09
CA TYR A 90 10.83 -8.16 11.63
C TYR A 90 10.06 -9.04 12.61
N ASN A 91 9.04 -8.47 13.25
CA ASN A 91 8.12 -9.22 14.10
C ASN A 91 7.24 -10.18 13.28
N THR A 92 6.46 -11.01 13.97
CA THR A 92 5.59 -12.03 13.36
C THR A 92 4.69 -11.47 12.27
N TYR A 93 4.08 -10.30 12.48
CA TYR A 93 3.22 -9.68 11.47
C TYR A 93 3.97 -9.41 10.16
N LEU A 94 5.16 -8.83 10.26
CA LEU A 94 5.94 -8.46 9.08
C LEU A 94 6.54 -9.69 8.38
N GLN A 95 6.88 -10.73 9.13
CA GLN A 95 7.31 -12.01 8.56
C GLN A 95 6.17 -12.69 7.80
N ASP A 96 4.96 -12.71 8.37
CA ASP A 96 3.76 -13.23 7.70
C ASP A 96 3.43 -12.42 6.45
N ALA A 97 3.47 -11.08 6.53
CA ALA A 97 3.24 -10.22 5.37
C ALA A 97 4.27 -10.45 4.24
N ALA A 98 5.54 -10.68 4.58
CA ALA A 98 6.58 -11.00 3.59
C ALA A 98 6.36 -12.37 2.95
N ALA A 99 5.89 -13.35 3.71
CA ALA A 99 5.53 -14.67 3.20
C ALA A 99 4.29 -14.61 2.29
N ASP A 100 3.26 -13.86 2.69
CA ASP A 100 2.06 -13.62 1.91
C ASP A 100 2.40 -12.92 0.59
N TRP A 101 3.27 -11.89 0.60
CA TRP A 101 3.75 -11.23 -0.61
C TRP A 101 4.43 -12.20 -1.58
N ALA A 102 5.20 -13.17 -1.07
CA ALA A 102 5.93 -14.13 -1.89
C ALA A 102 5.06 -15.26 -2.46
N SER A 103 3.84 -15.46 -1.95
CA SER A 103 3.03 -16.65 -2.24
C SER A 103 1.61 -16.37 -2.74
N ASN A 104 1.06 -15.18 -2.48
CA ASN A 104 -0.29 -14.81 -2.88
C ASN A 104 -0.33 -14.19 -4.28
N ASP A 105 -1.53 -14.19 -4.88
CA ASP A 105 -1.79 -13.43 -6.10
C ASP A 105 -1.71 -11.92 -5.82
N LEU A 106 -1.00 -11.18 -6.65
CA LEU A 106 -0.78 -9.75 -6.46
C LEU A 106 -1.82 -8.92 -7.23
N ALA A 107 -2.53 -8.05 -6.50
CA ALA A 107 -3.45 -7.07 -7.09
C ALA A 107 -3.03 -5.65 -6.67
N GLY A 108 -3.00 -4.72 -7.63
CA GLY A 108 -2.70 -3.33 -7.32
C GLY A 108 -3.86 -2.65 -6.59
N SER A 109 -3.57 -1.91 -5.51
CA SER A 109 -4.59 -1.12 -4.84
C SER A 109 -5.05 0.08 -5.67
N LEU A 110 -6.37 0.21 -5.89
CA LEU A 110 -6.97 1.40 -6.49
C LEU A 110 -6.88 2.60 -5.56
N ALA A 111 -7.28 2.44 -4.29
CA ALA A 111 -7.34 3.53 -3.31
C ALA A 111 -5.96 4.14 -2.99
N HIS A 112 -4.88 3.50 -3.43
CA HIS A 112 -3.50 3.92 -3.15
C HIS A 112 -2.65 4.03 -4.42
N GLY A 113 -3.28 4.26 -5.57
CA GLY A 113 -2.58 4.72 -6.78
C GLY A 113 -1.82 3.67 -7.58
N VAL A 114 -2.01 2.37 -7.31
CA VAL A 114 -1.36 1.32 -8.11
C VAL A 114 -2.18 0.98 -9.35
N ALA A 115 -3.50 0.84 -9.20
CA ALA A 115 -4.35 0.32 -10.27
C ALA A 115 -4.78 1.38 -11.29
N ALA A 116 -4.76 2.67 -10.93
CA ALA A 116 -5.25 3.74 -11.79
C ALA A 116 -4.55 5.08 -11.50
N ASN A 117 -4.64 6.00 -12.46
CA ASN A 117 -4.13 7.36 -12.31
C ASN A 117 -4.98 8.19 -11.33
N GLU A 118 -4.45 9.34 -10.92
CA GLU A 118 -5.09 10.18 -9.90
C GLU A 118 -6.42 10.81 -10.34
N ARG A 119 -6.61 11.03 -11.65
CA ARG A 119 -7.90 11.48 -12.17
C ARG A 119 -8.99 10.44 -11.88
N PHE A 120 -8.76 9.19 -12.27
CA PHE A 120 -9.70 8.11 -12.05
C PHE A 120 -9.96 7.87 -10.56
N MET A 121 -8.93 7.96 -9.72
CA MET A 121 -9.10 7.82 -8.27
C MET A 121 -9.97 8.92 -7.67
N ASN A 122 -9.81 10.18 -8.11
CA ASN A 122 -10.62 11.29 -7.63
C ASN A 122 -12.09 11.10 -8.02
N ASP A 123 -12.35 10.68 -9.26
CA ASP A 123 -13.70 10.42 -9.75
C ASP A 123 -14.33 9.21 -9.02
N PHE A 124 -13.53 8.16 -8.74
CA PHE A 124 -13.96 7.02 -7.93
C PHE A 124 -14.35 7.43 -6.50
N ASN A 125 -13.59 8.34 -5.88
CA ASN A 125 -13.93 8.86 -4.55
C ASN A 125 -15.30 9.57 -4.54
N GLU A 126 -15.63 10.29 -5.61
CA GLU A 126 -16.94 10.91 -5.74
C GLU A 126 -18.06 9.89 -5.91
N VAL A 127 -17.83 8.82 -6.70
CA VAL A 127 -18.77 7.68 -6.79
C VAL A 127 -19.03 7.08 -5.40
N MET A 128 -17.99 6.92 -4.58
CA MET A 128 -18.14 6.41 -3.22
C MET A 128 -18.91 7.39 -2.31
N ASN A 129 -18.70 8.70 -2.45
CA ASN A 129 -19.49 9.71 -1.72
C ASN A 129 -20.98 9.63 -2.06
N ILE A 130 -21.32 9.44 -3.34
CA ILE A 130 -22.70 9.23 -3.79
C ILE A 130 -23.30 8.00 -3.11
N PHE A 131 -22.55 6.88 -3.07
CA PHE A 131 -23.02 5.67 -2.38
C PHE A 131 -23.25 5.91 -0.89
N LEU A 132 -22.30 6.55 -0.20
CA LEU A 132 -22.40 6.82 1.24
C LEU A 132 -23.58 7.75 1.57
N ALA A 133 -23.88 8.72 0.71
CA ALA A 133 -24.99 9.65 0.90
C ALA A 133 -26.35 9.03 0.55
N SER A 134 -26.42 8.22 -0.51
CA SER A 134 -27.69 7.70 -1.05
C SER A 134 -28.06 6.31 -0.56
N GLY A 135 -27.08 5.45 -0.28
CA GLY A 135 -27.26 4.01 -0.09
C GLY A 135 -27.71 3.26 -1.35
N ASP A 136 -27.73 3.90 -2.52
CA ASP A 136 -28.25 3.33 -3.76
C ASP A 136 -27.15 2.69 -4.61
N ALA A 137 -27.15 1.36 -4.64
CA ALA A 137 -26.20 0.57 -5.44
C ALA A 137 -26.37 0.79 -6.96
N ASN A 138 -27.60 1.00 -7.46
CA ASN A 138 -27.83 1.22 -8.88
C ASN A 138 -27.29 2.58 -9.31
N ALA A 139 -27.54 3.63 -8.52
CA ALA A 139 -27.00 4.95 -8.77
C ALA A 139 -25.46 4.93 -8.76
N THR A 140 -24.87 4.17 -7.83
CA THR A 140 -23.41 4.01 -7.72
C THR A 140 -22.81 3.32 -8.93
N VAL A 141 -23.41 2.23 -9.41
CA VAL A 141 -22.95 1.53 -10.62
C VAL A 141 -23.09 2.41 -11.86
N GLN A 142 -24.18 3.18 -11.98
CA GLN A 142 -24.36 4.13 -13.09
C GLN A 142 -23.30 5.24 -13.07
N ALA A 143 -23.00 5.80 -11.89
CA ALA A 143 -21.94 6.78 -11.72
C ALA A 143 -20.57 6.19 -12.08
N MET A 144 -20.28 4.96 -11.64
CA MET A 144 -19.05 4.25 -11.98
C MET A 144 -18.89 4.03 -13.49
N GLN A 145 -19.97 3.62 -14.17
CA GLN A 145 -19.96 3.44 -15.62
C GLN A 145 -19.62 4.75 -16.34
N ALA A 146 -20.15 5.88 -15.86
CA ALA A 146 -19.86 7.19 -16.43
C ALA A 146 -18.37 7.55 -16.29
N VAL A 147 -17.78 7.34 -15.11
CA VAL A 147 -16.34 7.55 -14.87
C VAL A 147 -15.49 6.69 -15.81
N CYS A 148 -15.81 5.41 -15.92
CA CYS A 148 -15.11 4.48 -16.82
C CYS A 148 -15.08 4.96 -18.28
N LEU A 149 -16.20 5.49 -18.79
CA LEU A 149 -16.30 5.99 -20.16
C LEU A 149 -15.54 7.31 -20.36
N GLN A 150 -15.52 8.19 -19.36
CA GLN A 150 -14.87 9.50 -19.45
C GLN A 150 -13.34 9.44 -19.40
N ASP A 151 -12.80 8.46 -18.67
CA ASP A 151 -11.36 8.29 -18.47
C ASP A 151 -10.71 7.28 -19.43
N ALA A 152 -11.51 6.60 -20.27
CA ALA A 152 -11.07 5.48 -21.11
C ALA A 152 -10.31 4.39 -20.33
N ALA A 153 -10.54 4.31 -19.01
CA ALA A 153 -9.77 3.48 -18.09
C ALA A 153 -10.25 2.02 -18.05
N CYS A 154 -11.48 1.75 -18.49
CA CYS A 154 -12.13 0.44 -18.31
C CYS A 154 -12.19 -0.43 -19.57
N GLY A 155 -11.49 -0.05 -20.65
CA GLY A 155 -11.19 -0.96 -21.78
C GLY A 155 -12.36 -1.34 -22.69
N PHE A 156 -13.45 -0.57 -22.69
CA PHE A 156 -14.54 -0.67 -23.67
C PHE A 156 -14.63 0.60 -24.53
#